data_AF-A0A532U0V3-F1
#
_entry.id   AF-A0A532U0V3-F1
#
_cell.length_a   1.000
_cell.length_b   1.000
_cell.length_c   1.000
_cell.angle_alpha   90.00
_cell.angle_beta   90.00
_cell.angle_gamma   90.00
#
_symmetry.space_group_name_H-M   'P 1'
#
loop_
_entity.id
_entity.type
_entity.pdbx_description
1 polymer ?
#
loop_
_entity_poly.entity_id
_entity_poly.type
_entity_poly.pdbx_seq_one_letter_code
_entity_poly.pdbx_strand_id
1 'polypeptide(L)'
;MPKESTRVPSVKKQIEKGTAERFLAVFNRKFGTAFRVTELAETPDVRCQDPSTGKKLYLEITLLADWEDDIRHLLGGEQDLVVSPVISFEHDALPRLKQRLNKKLLASYGPGTALVIRQVSPLWSATDWRRYLPLIRNEVFKGREKNYGAGIWILWNDTSSSPSQDDILSLSEVTSMGEYDTPQPGISEERIVGKVTWEGNISDDFVQFSGRDDVDPVYRIESPHGCQEAILIVFIKDEPESERKKAIEFYRSGMVYYCFCGRGKFDQRHT
;
A
#
# COMPACT_ATOMS: atom_id res chain seq x y z
N MET A 1 -47.41 -1.07 -5.41
CA MET A 1 -45.95 -0.92 -5.35
C MET A 1 -45.35 -1.75 -6.47
N PRO A 2 -44.70 -1.14 -7.48
CA PRO A 2 -44.08 -1.91 -8.55
C PRO A 2 -42.95 -2.75 -7.97
N LYS A 3 -42.97 -4.07 -8.25
CA LYS A 3 -41.90 -4.99 -7.88
C LYS A 3 -40.65 -4.56 -8.64
N GLU A 4 -39.65 -4.12 -7.92
CA GLU A 4 -38.33 -3.77 -8.44
C GLU A 4 -37.76 -5.03 -9.11
N SER A 5 -37.75 -5.03 -10.44
CA SER A 5 -37.19 -6.12 -11.24
C SER A 5 -35.69 -6.17 -10.94
N THR A 6 -35.26 -7.16 -10.15
CA THR A 6 -33.86 -7.48 -9.90
C THR A 6 -33.22 -7.92 -11.21
N ARG A 7 -32.82 -6.94 -12.03
CA ARG A 7 -31.96 -7.19 -13.18
C ARG A 7 -30.63 -7.69 -12.65
N VAL A 8 -30.23 -8.86 -13.12
CA VAL A 8 -28.90 -9.41 -12.87
C VAL A 8 -27.86 -8.37 -13.32
N PRO A 9 -26.91 -7.98 -12.46
CA PRO A 9 -25.85 -7.03 -12.84
C PRO A 9 -25.06 -7.58 -14.02
N SER A 10 -24.64 -6.69 -14.93
CA SER A 10 -23.74 -7.08 -16.02
C SER A 10 -22.43 -7.65 -15.48
N VAL A 11 -21.77 -8.52 -16.26
CA VAL A 11 -20.47 -9.11 -15.90
C VAL A 11 -19.45 -8.02 -15.51
N LYS A 12 -19.41 -6.92 -16.27
CA LYS A 12 -18.61 -5.72 -15.95
C LYS A 12 -18.85 -5.25 -14.51
N LYS A 13 -20.12 -5.00 -14.13
CA LYS A 13 -20.50 -4.52 -12.80
C LYS A 13 -20.18 -5.53 -11.69
N GLN A 14 -20.25 -6.82 -11.97
CA GLN A 14 -19.84 -7.86 -11.02
C GLN A 14 -18.33 -7.83 -10.77
N ILE A 15 -17.52 -7.67 -11.83
CA ILE A 15 -16.07 -7.57 -11.71
C ILE A 15 -15.67 -6.30 -10.97
N GLU A 16 -16.31 -5.17 -11.26
CA GLU A 16 -16.09 -3.89 -10.57
C GLU A 16 -16.42 -4.02 -9.09
N LYS A 17 -17.59 -4.55 -8.76
CA LYS A 17 -17.98 -4.79 -7.36
C LYS A 17 -16.97 -5.69 -6.64
N GLY A 18 -16.63 -6.85 -7.21
CA GLY A 18 -15.69 -7.78 -6.59
C GLY A 18 -14.28 -7.19 -6.45
N THR A 19 -13.85 -6.36 -7.39
CA THR A 19 -12.57 -5.64 -7.30
C THR A 19 -12.59 -4.58 -6.21
N ALA A 20 -13.67 -3.81 -6.10
CA ALA A 20 -13.87 -2.83 -5.04
C ALA A 20 -13.88 -3.51 -3.66
N GLU A 21 -14.63 -4.58 -3.48
CA GLU A 21 -14.72 -5.30 -2.20
C GLU A 21 -13.35 -5.84 -1.76
N ARG A 22 -12.58 -6.43 -2.68
CA ARG A 22 -11.20 -6.90 -2.39
C ARG A 22 -10.27 -5.74 -2.04
N PHE A 23 -10.29 -4.67 -2.82
CA PHE A 23 -9.50 -3.46 -2.55
C PHE A 23 -9.83 -2.88 -1.17
N LEU A 24 -11.11 -2.70 -0.86
CA LEU A 24 -11.57 -2.15 0.42
C LEU A 24 -11.20 -3.05 1.59
N ALA A 25 -11.22 -4.37 1.45
CA ALA A 25 -10.80 -5.29 2.50
C ALA A 25 -9.32 -5.06 2.90
N VAL A 26 -8.43 -4.96 1.92
CA VAL A 26 -7.01 -4.67 2.17
C VAL A 26 -6.82 -3.23 2.67
N PHE A 27 -7.48 -2.27 2.03
CA PHE A 27 -7.37 -0.85 2.37
C PHE A 27 -7.83 -0.57 3.81
N ASN A 28 -9.02 -1.03 4.18
CA ASN A 28 -9.58 -0.86 5.52
C ASN A 28 -8.66 -1.46 6.59
N ARG A 29 -8.10 -2.65 6.33
CA ARG A 29 -7.14 -3.29 7.24
C ARG A 29 -5.85 -2.47 7.39
N LYS A 30 -5.29 -1.95 6.29
CA LYS A 30 -4.04 -1.16 6.30
C LYS A 30 -4.19 0.21 6.95
N PHE A 31 -5.33 0.87 6.76
CA PHE A 31 -5.52 2.28 7.13
C PHE A 31 -6.52 2.51 8.26
N GLY A 32 -7.08 1.44 8.85
CA GLY A 32 -8.02 1.56 9.97
C GLY A 32 -9.35 2.20 9.60
N THR A 33 -9.81 2.02 8.36
CA THR A 33 -11.09 2.58 7.86
C THR A 33 -12.17 1.51 7.77
N ALA A 34 -13.42 1.91 7.49
CA ALA A 34 -14.55 0.98 7.39
C ALA A 34 -15.39 1.18 6.12
N PHE A 35 -14.77 1.64 5.02
CA PHE A 35 -15.47 1.87 3.74
C PHE A 35 -16.19 0.62 3.24
N ARG A 36 -17.41 0.81 2.74
CA ARG A 36 -18.25 -0.23 2.11
C ARG A 36 -18.81 0.27 0.79
N VAL A 37 -19.00 -0.63 -0.17
CA VAL A 37 -19.68 -0.34 -1.43
C VAL A 37 -21.14 0.02 -1.14
N THR A 38 -21.58 1.19 -1.60
CA THR A 38 -22.97 1.64 -1.48
C THR A 38 -23.71 1.62 -2.81
N GLU A 39 -23.01 1.83 -3.92
CA GLU A 39 -23.62 1.92 -5.25
C GLU A 39 -22.61 1.54 -6.36
N LEU A 40 -23.12 0.88 -7.42
CA LEU A 40 -22.40 0.72 -8.69
C LEU A 40 -22.96 1.73 -9.69
N ALA A 41 -22.10 2.56 -10.27
CA ALA A 41 -22.49 3.62 -11.20
C ALA A 41 -21.69 3.52 -12.50
N GLU A 42 -21.99 4.37 -13.48
CA GLU A 42 -21.21 4.42 -14.73
C GLU A 42 -19.96 5.27 -14.59
N THR A 43 -20.02 6.30 -13.74
CA THR A 43 -18.93 7.26 -13.51
C THR A 43 -19.06 7.90 -12.12
N PRO A 44 -18.10 7.70 -11.21
CA PRO A 44 -17.10 6.63 -11.20
C PRO A 44 -17.75 5.25 -11.06
N ASP A 45 -17.02 4.18 -11.39
CA ASP A 45 -17.57 2.80 -11.43
C ASP A 45 -18.22 2.38 -10.09
N VAL A 46 -17.63 2.75 -8.95
CA VAL A 46 -18.11 2.34 -7.61
C VAL A 46 -18.12 3.51 -6.63
N ARG A 47 -19.20 3.63 -5.86
CA ARG A 47 -19.31 4.57 -4.73
C ARG A 47 -19.24 3.80 -3.42
N CYS A 48 -18.47 4.36 -2.48
CA CYS A 48 -18.24 3.78 -1.18
C CYS A 48 -18.46 4.82 -0.08
N GLN A 49 -18.82 4.37 1.11
CA GLN A 49 -18.95 5.21 2.29
C GLN A 49 -18.41 4.50 3.52
N ASP A 50 -17.69 5.22 4.36
CA ASP A 50 -17.36 4.78 5.71
C ASP A 50 -18.56 5.07 6.63
N PRO A 51 -19.21 4.05 7.22
CA PRO A 51 -20.41 4.23 8.01
C PRO A 51 -20.15 4.94 9.34
N SER A 52 -18.92 4.91 9.86
CA SER A 52 -18.56 5.53 11.13
C SER A 52 -18.32 7.04 11.00
N THR A 53 -17.72 7.47 9.88
CA THR A 53 -17.35 8.88 9.65
C THR A 53 -18.23 9.58 8.62
N GLY A 54 -19.02 8.84 7.85
CA GLY A 54 -19.79 9.35 6.70
C GLY A 54 -18.92 9.74 5.50
N LYS A 55 -17.59 9.60 5.58
CA LYS A 55 -16.66 9.93 4.49
C LYS A 55 -16.99 9.10 3.25
N LYS A 56 -16.95 9.75 2.09
CA LYS A 56 -17.19 9.14 0.78
C LYS A 56 -15.86 8.82 0.11
N LEU A 57 -15.82 7.67 -0.53
CA LEU A 57 -14.73 7.25 -1.40
C LEU A 57 -15.34 6.78 -2.71
N TYR A 58 -14.77 7.22 -3.81
CA TYR A 58 -15.18 6.78 -5.13
C TYR A 58 -14.05 5.97 -5.76
N LEU A 59 -14.39 4.88 -6.43
CA LEU A 59 -13.41 4.02 -7.11
C LEU A 59 -13.72 3.98 -8.60
N GLU A 60 -12.73 4.38 -9.39
CA GLU A 60 -12.66 4.07 -10.82
C GLU A 60 -11.82 2.81 -10.97
N ILE A 61 -12.33 1.79 -11.67
CA ILE A 61 -11.71 0.47 -11.71
C ILE A 61 -11.16 0.20 -13.11
N THR A 62 -9.97 -0.41 -13.15
CA THR A 62 -9.33 -0.85 -14.40
C THR A 62 -8.70 -2.21 -14.20
N LEU A 63 -8.87 -3.10 -15.17
CA LEU A 63 -8.12 -4.35 -15.23
C LEU A 63 -6.89 -4.15 -16.11
N LEU A 64 -5.70 -4.45 -15.57
CA LEU A 64 -4.44 -4.35 -16.31
C LEU A 64 -4.25 -5.55 -17.24
N ALA A 65 -4.58 -6.73 -16.73
CA ALA A 65 -4.59 -7.98 -17.45
C ALA A 65 -6.03 -8.35 -17.76
N ASP A 66 -6.37 -8.22 -19.04
CA ASP A 66 -7.63 -8.65 -19.65
C ASP A 66 -7.21 -9.63 -20.76
N TRP A 67 -6.45 -10.65 -20.37
CA TRP A 67 -6.36 -11.84 -21.21
C TRP A 67 -7.80 -12.34 -21.28
N GLU A 68 -8.32 -12.56 -22.49
CA GLU A 68 -9.75 -12.87 -22.70
C GLU A 68 -10.23 -14.05 -21.81
N ASP A 69 -9.29 -14.88 -21.35
CA ASP A 69 -9.53 -16.03 -20.48
C ASP A 69 -9.28 -15.78 -18.99
N ASP A 70 -8.51 -14.74 -18.59
CA ASP A 70 -8.28 -14.42 -17.17
C ASP A 70 -9.58 -14.01 -16.46
N ILE A 71 -10.42 -13.22 -17.13
CA ILE A 71 -11.73 -12.84 -16.59
C ILE A 71 -12.64 -14.06 -16.48
N ARG A 72 -12.63 -14.95 -17.48
CA ARG A 72 -13.44 -16.18 -17.45
C ARG A 72 -13.00 -17.11 -16.33
N HIS A 73 -11.69 -17.30 -16.18
CA HIS A 73 -11.11 -18.08 -15.09
C HIS A 73 -11.49 -17.49 -13.73
N LEU A 74 -11.38 -16.16 -13.57
CA LEU A 74 -11.81 -15.46 -12.36
C LEU A 74 -13.30 -15.60 -12.05
N LEU A 75 -14.14 -15.84 -13.06
CA LEU A 75 -15.58 -16.07 -12.90
C LEU A 75 -15.93 -17.56 -12.74
N GLY A 76 -14.93 -18.43 -12.51
CA GLY A 76 -15.12 -19.87 -12.30
C GLY A 76 -15.26 -20.68 -13.58
N GLY A 77 -14.82 -20.15 -14.73
CA GLY A 77 -14.74 -20.90 -15.97
C GLY A 77 -13.62 -21.95 -15.93
N GLU A 78 -13.94 -23.20 -16.34
CA GLU A 78 -13.02 -24.35 -16.40
C GLU A 78 -12.04 -24.28 -17.60
N GLN A 79 -11.41 -23.14 -17.86
CA GLN A 79 -10.38 -23.05 -18.91
C GLN A 79 -8.98 -22.97 -18.31
N ASP A 80 -8.08 -23.73 -18.92
CA ASP A 80 -6.65 -23.66 -18.69
C ASP A 80 -6.18 -22.22 -18.98
N LEU A 81 -5.48 -21.62 -18.01
CA LEU A 81 -4.86 -20.32 -18.20
C LEU A 81 -3.86 -20.45 -19.37
N VAL A 82 -4.15 -19.81 -20.49
CA VAL A 82 -3.16 -19.66 -21.56
C VAL A 82 -2.07 -18.75 -21.02
N VAL A 83 -1.00 -19.36 -20.52
CA VAL A 83 0.18 -18.64 -20.01
C VAL A 83 0.76 -17.87 -21.17
N SER A 84 0.48 -16.57 -21.19
CA SER A 84 1.15 -15.67 -22.10
C SER A 84 2.66 -15.76 -21.91
N PRO A 85 3.45 -15.71 -23.01
CA PRO A 85 4.87 -15.46 -22.92
C PRO A 85 5.10 -14.00 -22.50
N VAL A 86 4.79 -13.68 -21.25
CA VAL A 86 5.20 -12.42 -20.64
C VAL A 86 6.69 -12.58 -20.37
N ILE A 87 7.48 -11.75 -21.03
CA ILE A 87 8.94 -11.80 -21.03
C ILE A 87 9.49 -10.79 -20.04
N SER A 88 8.87 -9.60 -19.92
CA SER A 88 9.35 -8.57 -18.99
C SER A 88 8.31 -7.50 -18.64
N PHE A 89 8.47 -6.87 -17.47
CA PHE A 89 7.57 -5.82 -17.01
C PHE A 89 7.61 -4.62 -17.96
N GLU A 90 8.81 -4.23 -18.38
CA GLU A 90 9.06 -3.07 -19.23
C GLU A 90 8.50 -3.24 -20.66
N HIS A 91 8.62 -4.44 -21.24
CA HIS A 91 8.18 -4.67 -22.62
C HIS A 91 6.70 -5.13 -22.70
N ASP A 92 6.13 -5.66 -21.61
CA ASP A 92 4.77 -6.20 -21.62
C ASP A 92 3.80 -5.42 -20.74
N ALA A 93 4.09 -5.31 -19.44
CA ALA A 93 3.15 -4.73 -18.47
C ALA A 93 3.04 -3.22 -18.62
N LEU A 94 4.17 -2.53 -18.77
CA LEU A 94 4.22 -1.07 -18.86
C LEU A 94 3.52 -0.52 -20.11
N PRO A 95 3.71 -1.06 -21.34
CA PRO A 95 2.98 -0.58 -22.52
C PRO A 95 1.47 -0.79 -22.40
N ARG A 96 1.04 -1.92 -21.82
CA ARG A 96 -0.38 -2.18 -21.55
C ARG A 96 -0.95 -1.22 -20.52
N LEU A 97 -0.21 -0.96 -19.45
CA LEU A 97 -0.57 0.03 -18.45
C LEU A 97 -0.75 1.41 -19.10
N LYS A 98 0.21 1.85 -19.92
CA LYS A 98 0.11 3.09 -20.70
C LYS A 98 -1.13 3.10 -21.58
N GLN A 99 -1.35 2.07 -22.37
CA GLN A 99 -2.49 1.97 -23.29
C GLN A 99 -3.84 2.06 -22.56
N ARG A 100 -4.02 1.26 -21.50
CA ARG A 100 -5.27 1.17 -20.74
C ARG A 100 -5.54 2.46 -19.97
N LEU A 101 -4.51 3.04 -19.37
CA LEU A 101 -4.67 4.21 -18.51
C LEU A 101 -4.69 5.53 -19.28
N ASN A 102 -4.23 5.60 -20.53
CA ASN A 102 -4.16 6.87 -21.25
C ASN A 102 -5.52 7.60 -21.32
N LYS A 103 -6.63 6.88 -21.53
CA LYS A 103 -7.97 7.49 -21.53
C LYS A 103 -8.48 7.79 -20.12
N LYS A 104 -8.30 6.88 -19.17
CA LYS A 104 -8.80 7.06 -17.79
C LYS A 104 -8.07 8.17 -17.05
N LEU A 105 -6.77 8.34 -17.28
CA LEU A 105 -5.99 9.42 -16.67
C LEU A 105 -6.37 10.82 -17.18
N LEU A 106 -7.11 10.93 -18.29
CA LEU A 106 -7.64 12.21 -18.77
C LEU A 106 -8.95 12.59 -18.06
N ALA A 107 -9.68 11.61 -17.54
CA ALA A 107 -10.86 11.88 -16.73
C ALA A 107 -10.44 12.39 -15.36
N SER A 108 -11.18 13.38 -14.84
CA SER A 108 -10.99 13.94 -13.50
C SER A 108 -12.27 13.77 -12.71
N TYR A 109 -12.17 13.01 -11.61
CA TYR A 109 -13.32 12.64 -10.78
C TYR A 109 -13.27 13.29 -9.40
N GLY A 110 -12.37 14.26 -9.21
CA GLY A 110 -12.28 15.05 -7.98
C GLY A 110 -11.48 14.39 -6.84
N PRO A 111 -11.43 15.07 -5.68
CA PRO A 111 -10.49 14.72 -4.61
C PRO A 111 -10.79 13.42 -3.88
N GLY A 112 -12.04 12.95 -3.89
CA GLY A 112 -12.47 11.72 -3.22
C GLY A 112 -12.38 10.46 -4.08
N THR A 113 -11.75 10.53 -5.26
CA THR A 113 -11.74 9.42 -6.22
C THR A 113 -10.37 8.78 -6.32
N ALA A 114 -10.34 7.46 -6.21
CA ALA A 114 -9.17 6.62 -6.41
C ALA A 114 -9.29 5.84 -7.72
N LEU A 115 -8.18 5.74 -8.46
CA LEU A 115 -8.06 4.80 -9.59
C LEU A 115 -7.51 3.49 -9.06
N VAL A 116 -8.31 2.42 -9.12
CA VAL A 116 -7.90 1.08 -8.70
C VAL A 116 -7.61 0.23 -9.93
N ILE A 117 -6.35 -0.09 -10.11
CA ILE A 117 -5.86 -1.00 -11.14
C ILE A 117 -5.81 -2.39 -10.52
N ARG A 118 -6.51 -3.36 -11.09
CA ARG A 118 -6.43 -4.76 -10.68
C ARG A 118 -5.50 -5.51 -11.60
N GLN A 119 -4.44 -6.04 -11.01
CA GLN A 119 -3.51 -6.98 -11.64
C GLN A 119 -3.94 -8.40 -11.29
N VAL A 120 -4.18 -9.22 -12.32
CA VAL A 120 -4.61 -10.62 -12.16
C VAL A 120 -3.45 -11.59 -12.33
N SER A 121 -2.49 -11.24 -13.19
CA SER A 121 -1.38 -12.15 -13.50
C SER A 121 -0.43 -12.30 -12.29
N PRO A 122 -0.05 -13.53 -11.94
CA PRO A 122 0.82 -13.85 -10.80
C PRO A 122 2.30 -13.53 -11.04
N LEU A 123 2.63 -12.96 -12.21
CA LEU A 123 4.02 -12.77 -12.64
C LEU A 123 4.72 -11.59 -11.97
N TRP A 124 3.95 -10.64 -11.43
CA TRP A 124 4.49 -9.43 -10.84
C TRP A 124 4.27 -9.41 -9.35
N SER A 125 5.38 -9.44 -8.62
CA SER A 125 5.42 -9.33 -7.16
C SER A 125 5.40 -7.86 -6.72
N ALA A 126 5.24 -7.65 -5.41
CA ALA A 126 5.38 -6.32 -4.81
C ALA A 126 6.75 -5.68 -5.10
N THR A 127 7.81 -6.49 -5.20
CA THR A 127 9.17 -6.03 -5.49
C THR A 127 9.27 -5.47 -6.90
N ASP A 128 8.64 -6.13 -7.89
CA ASP A 128 8.59 -5.65 -9.27
C ASP A 128 7.89 -4.30 -9.37
N TRP A 129 6.70 -4.20 -8.77
CA TRP A 129 5.93 -2.95 -8.76
C TRP A 129 6.72 -1.80 -8.13
N ARG A 130 7.41 -2.04 -7.00
CA ARG A 130 8.25 -1.03 -6.35
C ARG A 130 9.45 -0.65 -7.22
N ARG A 131 10.12 -1.64 -7.85
CA ARG A 131 11.26 -1.41 -8.73
C ARG A 131 10.90 -0.51 -9.91
N TYR A 132 9.75 -0.72 -10.54
CA TYR A 132 9.30 0.07 -11.69
C TYR A 132 8.48 1.30 -11.33
N LEU A 133 8.20 1.54 -10.04
CA LEU A 133 7.37 2.67 -9.59
C LEU A 133 7.88 4.04 -10.09
N PRO A 134 9.20 4.37 -10.03
CA PRO A 134 9.69 5.64 -10.56
C PRO A 134 9.43 5.79 -12.06
N LEU A 135 9.62 4.71 -12.83
CA LEU A 135 9.37 4.68 -14.27
C LEU A 135 7.88 4.88 -14.58
N ILE A 136 7.01 4.16 -13.87
CA ILE A 136 5.55 4.26 -14.03
C ILE A 136 5.09 5.70 -13.74
N ARG A 137 5.55 6.31 -12.63
CA ARG A 137 5.20 7.69 -12.29
C ARG A 137 5.64 8.65 -13.39
N ASN A 138 6.88 8.54 -13.83
CA ASN A 138 7.45 9.46 -14.81
C ASN A 138 6.83 9.33 -16.21
N GLU A 139 6.49 8.11 -16.64
CA GLU A 139 6.07 7.85 -18.02
C GLU A 139 4.55 7.69 -18.20
N VAL A 140 3.84 7.26 -17.15
CA VAL A 140 2.40 6.99 -17.22
C VAL A 140 1.61 8.11 -16.55
N PHE A 141 2.05 8.53 -15.37
CA PHE A 141 1.21 9.39 -14.53
C PHE A 141 1.58 10.87 -14.57
N LYS A 142 2.83 11.22 -14.85
CA LYS A 142 3.39 12.57 -14.73
C LYS A 142 2.42 13.70 -15.07
N GLY A 143 1.91 14.36 -14.03
CA GLY A 143 1.02 15.53 -14.10
C GLY A 143 -0.48 15.20 -14.18
N ARG A 144 -0.84 13.93 -14.21
CA ARG A 144 -2.22 13.39 -14.31
C ARG A 144 -2.66 12.72 -13.01
N GLU A 145 -1.77 12.48 -12.05
CA GLU A 145 -2.07 11.92 -10.73
C GLU A 145 -3.15 12.73 -10.00
N LYS A 146 -3.10 14.06 -10.16
CA LYS A 146 -4.03 15.02 -9.54
C LYS A 146 -5.50 14.80 -9.92
N ASN A 147 -5.78 14.05 -10.99
CA ASN A 147 -7.13 13.73 -11.42
C ASN A 147 -7.82 12.70 -10.51
N TYR A 148 -7.03 12.00 -9.69
CA TYR A 148 -7.45 11.00 -8.71
C TYR A 148 -6.92 11.40 -7.34
N GLY A 149 -7.63 12.30 -6.65
CA GLY A 149 -7.12 12.88 -5.39
C GLY A 149 -6.98 11.88 -4.24
N ALA A 150 -7.68 10.74 -4.30
CA ALA A 150 -7.51 9.65 -3.34
C ALA A 150 -6.42 8.64 -3.77
N GLY A 151 -5.69 8.95 -4.83
CA GLY A 151 -4.52 8.21 -5.29
C GLY A 151 -4.81 7.22 -6.43
N ILE A 152 -3.72 6.69 -6.99
CA ILE A 152 -3.74 5.63 -7.99
C ILE A 152 -3.17 4.39 -7.32
N TRP A 153 -3.92 3.30 -7.31
CA TRP A 153 -3.60 2.09 -6.55
C TRP A 153 -3.52 0.89 -7.47
N ILE A 154 -2.61 -0.02 -7.19
CA ILE A 154 -2.59 -1.36 -7.78
C ILE A 154 -3.03 -2.35 -6.71
N LEU A 155 -3.98 -3.22 -7.06
CA LEU A 155 -4.42 -4.39 -6.30
C LEU A 155 -3.88 -5.63 -7.04
N TRP A 156 -3.14 -6.48 -6.35
CA TRP A 156 -2.68 -7.77 -6.88
C TRP A 156 -2.87 -8.88 -5.85
N ASN A 157 -2.75 -10.12 -6.31
CA ASN A 157 -2.69 -11.29 -5.44
C ASN A 157 -1.22 -11.66 -5.20
N ASP A 158 -0.79 -11.56 -3.95
CA ASP A 158 0.54 -11.97 -3.51
C ASP A 158 0.59 -13.51 -3.33
N THR A 159 1.24 -14.15 -4.29
CA THR A 159 1.45 -15.60 -4.34
C THR A 159 2.70 -16.05 -3.58
N SER A 160 3.46 -15.13 -2.96
CA SER A 160 4.63 -15.47 -2.16
C SER A 160 4.27 -16.11 -0.81
N SER A 161 3.00 -15.98 -0.38
CA SER A 161 2.47 -16.58 0.84
C SER A 161 1.44 -17.69 0.55
N SER A 162 1.27 -18.61 1.49
CA SER A 162 0.24 -19.67 1.45
C SER A 162 -0.63 -19.62 2.71
N PRO A 163 -1.95 -19.36 2.59
CA PRO A 163 -2.67 -19.08 1.34
C PRO A 163 -2.24 -17.74 0.73
N SER A 164 -2.42 -17.60 -0.59
CA SER A 164 -2.17 -16.33 -1.28
C SER A 164 -3.09 -15.22 -0.76
N GLN A 165 -2.59 -13.99 -0.75
CA GLN A 165 -3.30 -12.86 -0.12
C GLN A 165 -3.34 -11.66 -1.04
N ASP A 166 -4.45 -10.92 -0.97
CA ASP A 166 -4.55 -9.64 -1.65
C ASP A 166 -3.67 -8.59 -0.97
N ASP A 167 -2.97 -7.82 -1.78
CA ASP A 167 -2.21 -6.66 -1.33
C ASP A 167 -2.39 -5.45 -2.26
N ILE A 168 -2.11 -4.26 -1.73
CA ILE A 168 -2.22 -2.99 -2.43
C ILE A 168 -0.97 -2.12 -2.25
N LEU A 169 -0.69 -1.32 -3.28
CA LEU A 169 0.42 -0.37 -3.37
C LEU A 169 -0.10 0.90 -4.03
N SER A 170 0.21 2.04 -3.42
CA SER A 170 -0.03 3.32 -4.07
C SER A 170 1.03 3.55 -5.15
N LEU A 171 0.57 3.77 -6.37
CA LEU A 171 1.42 4.14 -7.48
C LEU A 171 1.61 5.66 -7.61
N SER A 172 0.75 6.47 -6.99
CA SER A 172 0.95 7.92 -6.88
C SER A 172 1.69 8.27 -5.59
N GLU A 173 1.97 9.56 -5.37
CA GLU A 173 2.59 10.05 -4.12
C GLU A 173 1.61 10.05 -2.94
N VAL A 174 0.31 9.83 -3.20
CA VAL A 174 -0.73 9.80 -2.19
C VAL A 174 -0.62 8.49 -1.40
N THR A 175 -0.16 8.56 -0.16
CA THR A 175 -0.02 7.39 0.73
C THR A 175 -1.21 7.19 1.67
N SER A 176 -2.12 8.16 1.73
CA SER A 176 -3.36 8.12 2.51
C SER A 176 -4.44 8.95 1.80
N MET A 177 -5.73 8.61 1.93
CA MET A 177 -6.81 9.37 1.27
C MET A 177 -7.19 10.65 2.05
N GLY A 178 -6.17 11.37 2.53
CA GLY A 178 -6.27 12.51 3.44
C GLY A 178 -6.01 12.13 4.90
N GLU A 179 -5.78 13.14 5.74
CA GLU A 179 -5.67 12.94 7.19
C GLU A 179 -6.98 12.30 7.70
N TYR A 180 -6.84 11.10 8.25
CA TYR A 180 -7.90 10.51 9.03
C TYR A 180 -7.74 11.05 10.43
N ASP A 181 -8.64 11.95 10.83
CA ASP A 181 -9.01 12.09 12.23
C ASP A 181 -9.51 10.73 12.67
N THR A 182 -8.58 9.84 13.02
CA THR A 182 -8.89 8.71 13.88
C THR A 182 -9.44 9.36 15.14
N PRO A 183 -10.64 8.98 15.61
CA PRO A 183 -11.09 9.44 16.92
C PRO A 183 -10.00 9.03 17.90
N GLN A 184 -9.19 9.98 18.36
CA GLN A 184 -8.22 9.67 19.39
C GLN A 184 -9.04 9.23 20.59
N PRO A 185 -8.89 7.99 21.08
CA PRO A 185 -9.44 7.65 22.38
C PRO A 185 -8.85 8.67 23.34
N GLY A 186 -9.73 9.43 24.01
CA GLY A 186 -9.38 10.66 24.70
C GLY A 186 -8.13 10.52 25.57
N ILE A 187 -7.00 11.00 25.08
CA ILE A 187 -5.78 11.21 25.85
C ILE A 187 -5.40 12.66 25.59
N SER A 188 -5.56 13.49 26.61
CA SER A 188 -5.10 14.87 26.61
C SER A 188 -3.61 14.91 26.89
N GLU A 189 -2.75 15.25 25.92
CA GLU A 189 -1.40 15.74 26.21
C GLU A 189 -0.96 16.86 25.26
N GLU A 190 -0.29 17.85 25.85
CA GLU A 190 0.30 19.04 25.22
C GLU A 190 1.37 18.67 24.18
N ARG A 191 1.27 19.27 23.00
CA ARG A 191 2.29 19.17 21.93
C ARG A 191 3.46 20.10 22.20
N ILE A 192 4.68 19.56 22.23
CA ILE A 192 5.90 20.31 21.87
C ILE A 192 6.32 19.83 20.47
N VAL A 193 6.31 20.75 19.50
CA VAL A 193 6.63 20.47 18.10
C VAL A 193 8.08 20.87 17.81
N GLY A 194 8.90 19.91 17.38
CA GLY A 194 10.18 20.14 16.69
C GLY A 194 10.17 19.39 15.36
N LYS A 195 10.52 20.07 14.27
CA LYS A 195 10.53 19.51 12.90
C LYS A 195 11.96 19.10 12.52
N VAL A 196 12.15 17.89 12.01
CA VAL A 196 13.41 17.42 11.41
C VAL A 196 13.11 16.90 10.00
N THR A 197 13.95 17.26 9.03
CA THR A 197 13.87 16.82 7.63
C THR A 197 15.07 15.92 7.33
N TRP A 198 14.85 14.83 6.59
CA TRP A 198 15.90 13.91 6.15
C TRP A 198 15.90 13.80 4.62
N GLU A 199 17.10 13.79 4.03
CA GLU A 199 17.34 13.39 2.64
C GLU A 199 18.15 12.09 2.67
N GLY A 200 17.64 11.04 2.02
CA GLY A 200 18.31 9.75 1.89
C GLY A 200 18.15 9.22 0.48
N ASN A 201 19.27 8.91 -0.18
CA ASN A 201 19.32 8.30 -1.49
C ASN A 201 19.48 6.79 -1.30
N ILE A 202 18.52 6.01 -1.77
CA ILE A 202 18.46 4.56 -1.55
C ILE A 202 18.93 3.87 -2.83
N SER A 203 20.11 3.25 -2.79
CA SER A 203 20.49 2.20 -3.74
C SER A 203 21.20 1.06 -3.03
N ASP A 204 20.64 -0.13 -3.23
CA ASP A 204 21.18 -1.50 -3.09
C ASP A 204 21.55 -2.09 -1.72
N ASP A 205 20.82 -3.16 -1.40
CA ASP A 205 21.00 -4.41 -0.61
C ASP A 205 22.06 -4.60 0.49
N PHE A 206 22.97 -3.67 0.75
CA PHE A 206 23.73 -3.63 1.99
C PHE A 206 23.98 -2.18 2.35
N VAL A 207 23.39 -1.71 3.46
CA VAL A 207 23.74 -0.39 4.01
C VAL A 207 25.15 -0.49 4.60
N GLN A 208 26.16 -0.30 3.75
CA GLN A 208 27.52 -0.03 4.18
C GLN A 208 27.62 1.48 4.43
N PHE A 209 27.51 1.90 5.70
CA PHE A 209 27.82 3.28 6.05
C PHE A 209 29.33 3.49 5.89
N SER A 210 29.72 4.21 4.85
CA SER A 210 31.00 4.92 4.82
C SER A 210 30.86 6.12 5.78
N GLY A 211 31.58 6.05 6.89
CA GLY A 211 31.45 6.98 8.00
C GLY A 211 31.77 8.43 7.63
N ARG A 212 30.96 9.34 8.16
CA ARG A 212 31.50 10.56 8.79
C ARG A 212 31.77 10.21 10.26
N ASP A 213 32.83 10.80 10.81
CA ASP A 213 33.52 10.45 12.06
C ASP A 213 32.71 10.55 13.38
N ASP A 214 31.38 10.51 13.34
CA ASP A 214 30.49 10.82 14.47
C ASP A 214 29.51 9.70 14.85
N VAL A 215 29.64 8.50 14.28
CA VAL A 215 28.76 7.37 14.63
C VAL A 215 29.54 6.35 15.45
N ASP A 216 29.05 6.08 16.67
CA ASP A 216 29.56 5.05 17.59
C ASP A 216 29.40 3.63 16.98
N PRO A 217 30.08 2.60 17.51
CA PRO A 217 30.15 1.29 16.88
C PRO A 217 28.77 0.64 16.67
N VAL A 218 28.60 0.05 15.49
CA VAL A 218 27.42 -0.74 15.12
C VAL A 218 27.44 -2.07 15.88
N TYR A 219 26.37 -2.36 16.61
CA TYR A 219 26.20 -3.65 17.28
C TYR A 219 25.41 -4.60 16.40
N ARG A 220 25.99 -5.77 16.11
CA ARG A 220 25.26 -6.90 15.51
C ARG A 220 24.64 -7.72 16.62
N ILE A 221 23.32 -7.78 16.66
CA ILE A 221 22.60 -8.66 17.60
C ILE A 221 22.14 -9.88 16.83
N GLU A 222 22.62 -11.06 17.21
CA GLU A 222 22.13 -12.33 16.68
C GLU A 222 20.82 -12.71 17.37
N SER A 223 19.79 -13.01 16.57
CA SER A 223 18.49 -13.44 17.10
C SER A 223 18.63 -14.80 17.81
N PRO A 224 18.11 -14.95 19.03
CA PRO A 224 18.13 -16.23 19.75
C PRO A 224 17.24 -17.31 19.10
N HIS A 225 16.47 -16.98 18.06
CA HIS A 225 15.53 -17.88 17.39
C HIS A 225 15.88 -18.20 15.94
N GLY A 226 17.12 -17.93 15.50
CA GLY A 226 17.58 -18.33 14.16
C GLY A 226 16.94 -17.58 12.99
N CYS A 227 16.23 -16.48 13.24
CA CYS A 227 15.73 -15.60 12.18
C CYS A 227 16.89 -14.85 11.52
N GLN A 228 16.98 -14.91 10.18
CA GLN A 228 18.02 -14.27 9.36
C GLN A 228 17.82 -12.76 9.14
N GLU A 229 16.98 -12.09 9.94
CA GLU A 229 16.79 -10.64 9.82
C GLU A 229 17.80 -9.91 10.71
N ALA A 230 18.76 -9.23 10.07
CA ALA A 230 19.67 -8.33 10.78
C ALA A 230 18.96 -7.01 11.06
N ILE A 231 18.80 -6.65 12.34
CA ILE A 231 18.26 -5.36 12.75
C ILE A 231 19.42 -4.42 13.09
N LEU A 232 19.43 -3.25 12.45
CA LEU A 232 20.38 -2.19 12.72
C LEU A 232 19.83 -1.30 13.85
N ILE A 233 20.51 -1.27 14.99
CA ILE A 233 20.23 -0.31 16.07
C ILE A 233 21.30 0.78 16.00
N VAL A 234 20.87 2.02 15.74
CA VAL A 234 21.76 3.19 15.69
C VAL A 234 21.57 4.01 16.97
N PHE A 235 22.64 4.20 17.72
CA PHE A 235 22.65 5.08 18.88
C PHE A 235 23.18 6.47 18.48
N ILE A 236 22.64 7.52 19.12
CA ILE A 236 23.18 8.87 18.98
C ILE A 236 24.46 8.97 19.83
N LYS A 237 25.45 9.69 19.33
CA LYS A 237 26.67 10.05 20.07
C LYS A 237 26.27 10.69 21.41
N ASP A 238 26.89 10.24 22.50
CA ASP A 238 26.64 10.65 23.91
C ASP A 238 25.45 10.00 24.65
N GLU A 239 24.80 8.97 24.10
CA GLU A 239 23.79 8.21 24.85
C GLU A 239 24.44 7.47 26.05
N PRO A 240 23.93 7.60 27.29
CA PRO A 240 24.48 6.90 28.45
C PRO A 240 24.44 5.38 28.28
N GLU A 241 25.51 4.67 28.67
CA GLU A 241 25.62 3.21 28.53
C GLU A 241 24.44 2.45 29.17
N SER A 242 23.86 2.99 30.25
CA SER A 242 22.68 2.43 30.91
C SER A 242 21.43 2.44 30.02
N GLU A 243 21.22 3.49 29.22
CA GLU A 243 20.09 3.58 28.30
C GLU A 243 20.30 2.67 27.08
N ARG A 244 21.54 2.54 26.61
CA ARG A 244 21.89 1.57 25.56
C ARG A 244 21.60 0.14 26.01
N LYS A 245 21.97 -0.23 27.23
CA LYS A 245 21.69 -1.56 27.81
C LYS A 245 20.21 -1.84 27.94
N LYS A 246 19.41 -0.87 28.41
CA LYS A 246 17.95 -1.00 28.50
C LYS A 246 17.31 -1.24 27.14
N ALA A 247 17.70 -0.49 26.11
CA ALA A 247 17.20 -0.69 24.75
C ALA A 247 17.52 -2.10 24.20
N ILE A 248 18.73 -2.61 24.46
CA ILE A 248 19.14 -3.96 24.07
C ILE A 248 18.35 -5.04 24.82
N GLU A 249 18.19 -4.92 26.14
CA GLU A 249 17.42 -5.87 26.96
C GLU A 249 15.93 -5.85 26.59
N PHE A 250 15.37 -4.67 26.34
CA PHE A 250 14.01 -4.52 25.90
C PHE A 250 13.78 -5.21 24.54
N TYR A 251 14.68 -5.04 23.57
CA TYR A 251 14.62 -5.78 22.30
C TYR A 251 14.68 -7.31 22.51
N ARG A 252 15.57 -7.79 23.37
CA ARG A 252 15.69 -9.22 23.69
C ARG A 252 14.42 -9.82 24.31
N SER A 253 13.55 -9.01 24.90
CA SER A 253 12.27 -9.45 25.44
C SER A 253 11.17 -9.71 24.38
N GLY A 254 11.48 -9.52 23.09
CA GLY A 254 10.57 -9.86 21.99
C GLY A 254 9.52 -8.79 21.66
N MET A 255 9.63 -7.59 22.24
CA MET A 255 8.81 -6.44 21.86
C MET A 255 9.46 -5.69 20.69
N VAL A 256 8.79 -5.67 19.54
CA VAL A 256 9.25 -4.96 18.34
C VAL A 256 8.85 -3.48 18.43
N TYR A 257 9.83 -2.60 18.61
CA TYR A 257 9.69 -1.16 18.37
C TYR A 257 10.85 -0.64 17.52
N TYR A 258 10.55 0.29 16.61
CA TYR A 258 11.53 1.18 16.01
C TYR A 258 11.87 2.26 17.04
N CYS A 259 13.06 2.19 17.64
CA CYS A 259 13.49 3.21 18.60
C CYS A 259 14.23 4.34 17.87
N PHE A 260 13.69 5.55 17.90
CA PHE A 260 14.39 6.78 17.54
C PHE A 260 14.43 7.67 18.77
N CYS A 261 15.60 7.87 19.37
CA CYS A 261 15.74 8.70 20.55
C CYS A 261 15.94 10.17 20.14
N GLY A 262 14.91 11.00 20.30
CA GLY A 262 15.08 12.43 20.55
C GLY A 262 15.04 12.64 22.06
N ARG A 263 15.85 13.57 22.59
CA ARG A 263 16.00 13.87 24.04
C ARG A 263 14.66 13.81 24.80
N GLY A 264 14.36 12.65 25.39
CA GLY A 264 13.14 12.37 26.13
C GLY A 264 13.35 11.14 26.99
N LYS A 265 12.97 11.20 28.27
CA LYS A 265 13.17 10.11 29.23
C LYS A 265 12.28 8.91 28.87
N PHE A 266 12.83 7.70 29.00
CA PHE A 266 12.06 6.45 28.99
C PHE A 266 11.08 6.42 30.17
N ASP A 267 9.78 6.30 29.91
CA ASP A 267 8.74 6.00 30.91
C ASP A 267 8.27 4.55 30.74
N GLN A 268 8.32 3.75 31.80
CA GLN A 268 7.90 2.35 31.80
C GLN A 268 6.40 2.27 32.12
N ARG A 269 5.61 1.70 31.21
CA ARG A 269 4.22 1.30 31.51
C ARG A 269 4.00 -0.14 31.10
N HIS A 270 3.52 -0.93 32.05
CA HIS A 270 3.18 -2.33 31.89
C HIS A 270 1.82 -2.46 31.18
N THR A 271 1.72 -3.34 30.19
CA THR A 271 0.48 -3.95 29.70
C THR A 271 0.42 -5.40 30.14
#